data_AF-A0A6L9MPF0-F1
#
_entry.id   AF-A0A6L9MPF0-F1
#
_cell.length_a   1.000
_cell.length_b   1.000
_cell.length_c   1.000
_cell.angle_alpha   90.00
_cell.angle_beta   90.00
_cell.angle_gamma   90.00
#
_symmetry.space_group_name_H-M   'P 1'
#
loop_
_entity.id
_entity.type
_entity.pdbx_description
1 polymer ?
#
loop_
_entity_poly.entity_id
_entity_poly.type
_entity_poly.pdbx_seq_one_letter_code
_entity_poly.pdbx_strand_id
1 'polypeptide(L)'
;MWNTVKELMRSPAGWEFDFSRPALAPADGVTWRVFANPVSLFIGGVAAVLLKLAEPSVRTGVSDHSSFQRDPGMRLRRTGVAAMMTIYGPRSEAEKLIARVVRMHGHVQGITPGGVDPLPTNWTVLNWSALAFTTVPAFAQQVADVTAPAEPLVLEPRQSVITSSSWSRRTLR
;
A
#
# COMPACT_ATOMS: atom_id res chain seq x y z
N MET A 1 -15.62 30.59 -3.00
CA MET A 1 -14.99 29.43 -2.34
C MET A 1 -15.49 28.09 -2.88
N TRP A 2 -16.80 27.83 -2.87
CA TRP A 2 -17.38 26.56 -3.36
C TRP A 2 -17.08 26.23 -4.84
N ASN A 3 -17.10 27.24 -5.72
CA ASN A 3 -16.78 27.07 -7.14
C ASN A 3 -15.32 26.67 -7.37
N THR A 4 -14.38 27.22 -6.59
CA THR A 4 -12.94 26.90 -6.64
C THR A 4 -12.66 25.46 -6.21
N VAL A 5 -13.37 24.97 -5.18
CA VAL A 5 -13.30 23.57 -4.75
C VAL A 5 -13.87 22.63 -5.81
N LYS A 6 -14.98 23.00 -6.46
CA LYS A 6 -15.53 22.23 -7.60
C LYS A 6 -14.56 22.17 -8.78
N GLU A 7 -13.87 23.26 -9.07
CA GLU A 7 -12.88 23.33 -10.15
C GLU A 7 -11.67 22.44 -9.87
N LEU A 8 -11.25 22.34 -8.60
CA LEU A 8 -10.21 21.43 -8.14
C LEU A 8 -10.63 19.95 -8.20
N MET A 9 -11.93 19.66 -7.98
CA MET A 9 -12.48 18.31 -8.05
C MET A 9 -12.84 17.85 -9.47
N ARG A 10 -12.85 18.74 -10.46
CA ARG A 10 -13.09 18.37 -11.86
C ARG A 10 -11.87 17.60 -12.39
N SER A 11 -12.13 16.46 -13.03
CA SER A 11 -11.10 15.75 -13.77
C SER A 11 -10.54 16.68 -14.86
N PRO A 12 -9.21 16.82 -15.00
CA PRO A 12 -8.62 17.60 -16.09
C PRO A 12 -9.14 17.10 -17.45
N ALA A 13 -9.28 18.01 -18.42
CA ALA A 13 -9.69 17.64 -19.77
C ALA A 13 -8.80 16.50 -20.32
N GLY A 14 -9.43 15.45 -20.87
CA GLY A 14 -8.74 14.25 -21.35
C GLY A 14 -8.50 13.14 -20.32
N TRP A 15 -9.04 13.26 -19.11
CA TRP A 15 -9.04 12.23 -18.05
C TRP A 15 -10.45 11.72 -17.73
N GLU A 16 -11.29 11.64 -18.75
CA GLU A 16 -12.63 11.06 -18.66
C GLU A 16 -12.51 9.56 -18.92
N PHE A 17 -12.53 8.78 -17.84
CA PHE A 17 -12.51 7.34 -17.90
C PHE A 17 -13.90 6.79 -17.56
N ASP A 18 -14.37 5.81 -18.32
CA ASP A 18 -15.61 5.10 -18.03
C ASP A 18 -15.38 4.07 -16.91
N PHE A 19 -15.41 4.53 -15.66
CA PHE A 19 -15.23 3.68 -14.47
C PHE A 19 -16.37 2.68 -14.22
N SER A 20 -17.42 2.67 -15.05
CA SER A 20 -18.42 1.59 -15.04
C SER A 20 -17.88 0.30 -15.65
N ARG A 21 -16.80 0.39 -16.43
CA ARG A 21 -16.10 -0.77 -16.99
C ARG A 21 -15.26 -1.46 -15.91
N PRO A 22 -15.12 -2.80 -15.98
CA PRO A 22 -14.35 -3.53 -15.00
C PRO A 22 -12.87 -3.12 -15.03
N ALA A 23 -12.27 -3.02 -13.85
CA ALA A 23 -10.84 -2.81 -13.68
C ALA A 23 -10.04 -4.11 -13.87
N LEU A 24 -8.70 -4.00 -13.83
CA LEU A 24 -7.82 -5.18 -13.78
C LEU A 24 -7.96 -5.92 -12.45
N ALA A 25 -7.96 -5.19 -11.34
CA ALA A 25 -8.19 -5.75 -10.01
C ALA A 25 -9.71 -5.92 -9.76
N PRO A 26 -10.15 -7.05 -9.18
CA PRO A 26 -11.55 -7.23 -8.76
C PRO A 26 -11.96 -6.14 -7.75
N ALA A 27 -13.13 -5.53 -7.96
CA ALA A 27 -13.60 -4.40 -7.16
C ALA A 27 -13.89 -4.74 -5.69
N ASP A 28 -14.26 -5.98 -5.42
CA ASP A 28 -14.47 -6.57 -4.09
C ASP A 28 -13.20 -7.23 -3.52
N GLY A 29 -12.08 -7.18 -4.25
CA GLY A 29 -10.82 -7.81 -3.90
C GLY A 29 -10.08 -7.12 -2.75
N VAL A 30 -9.10 -7.83 -2.18
CA VAL A 30 -8.23 -7.30 -1.12
C VAL A 30 -7.43 -6.08 -1.57
N THR A 31 -7.03 -6.02 -2.84
CA THR A 31 -6.28 -4.88 -3.39
C THR A 31 -7.07 -3.57 -3.29
N TRP A 32 -8.35 -3.58 -3.65
CA TRP A 32 -9.22 -2.40 -3.51
C TRP A 32 -9.37 -1.98 -2.05
N ARG A 33 -9.55 -2.93 -1.13
CA ARG A 33 -9.66 -2.64 0.32
C ARG A 33 -8.39 -2.00 0.88
N VAL A 34 -7.22 -2.55 0.55
CA VAL A 34 -5.92 -2.03 1.03
C VAL A 34 -5.64 -0.63 0.49
N PHE A 35 -5.89 -0.42 -0.81
CA PHE A 35 -5.63 0.86 -1.46
C PHE A 35 -6.69 1.93 -1.19
N ALA A 36 -7.83 1.57 -0.61
CA ALA A 36 -8.84 2.53 -0.15
C ALA A 36 -8.40 3.26 1.13
N ASN A 37 -7.44 2.72 1.89
CA ASN A 37 -6.88 3.35 3.08
C ASN A 37 -5.69 4.27 2.69
N PRO A 38 -5.77 5.60 2.89
CA PRO A 38 -4.71 6.53 2.52
C PRO A 38 -3.40 6.34 3.30
N VAL A 39 -3.48 5.89 4.56
CA VAL A 39 -2.30 5.60 5.40
C VAL A 39 -1.58 4.37 4.85
N SER A 40 -2.34 3.31 4.54
CA SER A 40 -1.82 2.10 3.90
C SER A 40 -1.14 2.42 2.56
N LEU A 41 -1.78 3.24 1.73
CA LEU A 41 -1.23 3.67 0.46
C LEU A 41 0.09 4.44 0.63
N PHE A 42 0.15 5.36 1.60
CA PHE A 42 1.35 6.16 1.85
C PHE A 42 2.51 5.30 2.35
N ILE A 43 2.28 4.51 3.41
CA ILE A 43 3.33 3.68 4.02
C ILE A 43 3.80 2.62 3.03
N GLY A 44 2.87 1.89 2.40
CA GLY A 44 3.19 0.87 1.40
C GLY A 44 3.91 1.46 0.18
N GLY A 45 3.49 2.66 -0.27
CA GLY A 45 4.12 3.37 -1.37
C GLY A 45 5.55 3.80 -1.08
N VAL A 46 5.81 4.38 0.09
CA VAL A 46 7.17 4.77 0.51
C VAL A 46 8.06 3.54 0.66
N ALA A 47 7.58 2.49 1.32
CA ALA A 47 8.31 1.23 1.48
C ALA A 47 8.66 0.62 0.12
N ALA A 48 7.71 0.60 -0.82
CA ALA A 48 7.93 0.09 -2.18
C ALA A 48 9.02 0.88 -2.93
N VAL A 49 9.06 2.20 -2.79
CA VAL A 49 10.10 3.04 -3.42
C VAL A 49 11.47 2.76 -2.82
N LEU A 50 11.57 2.65 -1.49
CA LEU A 50 12.84 2.37 -0.82
C LEU A 50 13.38 0.99 -1.22
N LEU A 51 12.52 -0.04 -1.22
CA LEU A 51 12.91 -1.40 -1.65
C LEU A 51 13.31 -1.44 -3.13
N LYS A 52 12.63 -0.68 -3.99
CA LYS A 52 13.03 -0.54 -5.41
C LYS A 52 14.41 0.08 -5.55
N LEU A 53 14.71 1.15 -4.81
CA LEU A 53 16.00 1.83 -4.90
C LEU A 53 17.13 1.07 -4.19
N ALA A 54 16.80 0.09 -3.34
CA ALA A 54 17.78 -0.83 -2.77
C ALA A 54 18.40 -1.73 -3.85
N GLU A 55 17.64 -2.08 -4.89
CA GLU A 55 18.12 -2.86 -6.03
C GLU A 55 19.09 -2.04 -6.90
N PRO A 56 20.37 -2.46 -7.08
CA PRO A 56 21.37 -1.68 -7.80
C PRO A 56 20.98 -1.38 -9.25
N SER A 57 20.40 -2.36 -9.95
CA SER A 57 19.95 -2.21 -11.33
C SER A 57 18.88 -1.12 -11.49
N VAL A 58 17.92 -1.07 -10.56
CA VAL A 58 16.87 -0.05 -10.53
C VAL A 58 17.45 1.31 -10.17
N ARG A 59 18.36 1.37 -9.19
CA ARG A 59 18.99 2.63 -8.76
C ARG A 59 19.75 3.28 -9.91
N THR A 60 20.57 2.53 -10.63
CA THR A 60 21.30 3.03 -11.82
C THR A 60 20.32 3.46 -12.91
N GLY A 61 19.33 2.64 -13.25
CA GLY A 61 18.32 3.01 -14.25
C GLY A 61 17.57 4.30 -13.90
N VAL A 62 17.25 4.51 -12.62
CA VAL A 62 16.62 5.74 -12.14
C VAL A 62 17.59 6.92 -12.17
N SER A 63 18.85 6.74 -11.76
CA SER A 63 19.86 7.80 -11.80
C SER A 63 20.07 8.32 -13.22
N ASP A 64 20.17 7.42 -14.19
CA ASP A 64 20.68 7.75 -15.51
C ASP A 64 19.55 8.10 -16.51
N HIS A 65 18.34 7.55 -16.30
CA HIS A 65 17.24 7.68 -17.26
C HIS A 65 15.97 8.33 -16.70
N SER A 66 15.95 8.74 -15.43
CA SER A 66 14.75 9.34 -14.82
C SER A 66 14.91 10.84 -14.57
N SER A 67 13.79 11.55 -14.61
CA SER A 67 13.72 12.91 -14.08
C SER A 67 13.69 12.97 -12.54
N PHE A 68 13.79 11.83 -11.84
CA PHE A 68 13.59 11.75 -10.39
C PHE A 68 14.50 12.71 -9.58
N GLN A 69 15.77 12.87 -9.97
CA GLN A 69 16.68 13.80 -9.27
C GLN A 69 16.32 15.27 -9.50
N ARG A 70 15.77 15.59 -10.68
CA ARG A 70 15.41 16.97 -11.07
C ARG A 70 14.01 17.37 -10.61
N ASP A 71 13.07 16.43 -10.63
CA ASP A 71 11.67 16.62 -10.27
C ASP A 71 11.09 15.32 -9.65
N PRO A 72 11.41 15.04 -8.37
CA PRO A 72 10.96 13.84 -7.68
C PRO A 72 9.43 13.85 -7.49
N GLY A 73 8.84 15.02 -7.24
CA GLY A 73 7.41 15.17 -7.01
C GLY A 73 6.56 14.78 -8.21
N MET A 74 6.87 15.32 -9.40
CA MET A 74 6.14 14.99 -10.62
C MET A 74 6.38 13.54 -11.05
N ARG A 75 7.60 13.00 -10.86
CA ARG A 75 7.90 11.58 -11.12
C ARG A 75 7.03 10.69 -10.23
N LEU A 76 6.99 10.96 -8.93
CA LEU A 76 6.19 10.19 -7.98
C LEU A 76 4.70 10.27 -8.33
N ARG A 77 4.20 11.45 -8.67
CA ARG A 77 2.81 11.63 -9.13
C ARG A 77 2.49 10.77 -10.35
N ARG A 78 3.34 10.75 -11.38
CA ARG A 78 3.16 9.87 -12.57
C ARG A 78 3.15 8.39 -12.20
N THR A 79 3.96 8.00 -11.22
CA THR A 79 4.02 6.63 -10.70
C THR A 79 2.74 6.26 -9.95
N GLY A 80 2.27 7.14 -9.08
CA GLY A 80 1.03 6.97 -8.33
C GLY A 80 -0.18 6.86 -9.24
N VAL A 81 -0.28 7.72 -10.27
CA VAL A 81 -1.29 7.61 -11.33
C VAL A 81 -1.25 6.23 -11.99
N ALA A 82 -0.07 5.77 -12.41
CA ALA A 82 0.06 4.47 -13.07
C ALA A 82 -0.39 3.33 -12.16
N ALA A 83 -0.01 3.36 -10.88
CA ALA A 83 -0.46 2.38 -9.90
C ALA A 83 -1.99 2.43 -9.69
N MET A 84 -2.58 3.62 -9.50
CA MET A 84 -4.04 3.74 -9.31
C MET A 84 -4.82 3.29 -10.54
N MET A 85 -4.33 3.61 -11.74
CA MET A 85 -4.97 3.16 -12.99
C MET A 85 -5.01 1.63 -13.10
N THR A 86 -3.97 0.92 -12.64
CA THR A 86 -3.97 -0.55 -12.65
C THR A 86 -4.93 -1.18 -11.62
N ILE A 87 -5.39 -0.41 -10.64
CA ILE A 87 -6.26 -0.90 -9.56
C ILE A 87 -7.70 -0.51 -9.82
N TYR A 88 -7.95 0.79 -10.03
CA TYR A 88 -9.29 1.37 -10.14
C TYR A 88 -9.70 1.72 -11.58
N GLY A 89 -8.74 1.80 -12.49
CA GLY A 89 -8.99 2.22 -13.86
C GLY A 89 -9.65 1.14 -14.71
N PRO A 90 -10.42 1.51 -15.75
CA PRO A 90 -10.95 0.57 -16.73
C PRO A 90 -9.84 -0.31 -17.31
N ARG A 91 -10.08 -1.61 -17.43
CA ARG A 91 -9.08 -2.58 -17.92
C ARG A 91 -8.38 -2.11 -19.21
N SER A 92 -9.14 -1.66 -20.20
CA SER A 92 -8.59 -1.21 -21.49
C SER A 92 -7.63 -0.04 -21.37
N GLU A 93 -7.89 0.90 -20.47
CA GLU A 93 -7.04 2.08 -20.26
C GLU A 93 -5.81 1.73 -19.43
N ALA A 94 -5.98 0.86 -18.43
CA ALA A 94 -4.88 0.30 -17.67
C ALA A 94 -3.90 -0.48 -18.56
N GLU A 95 -4.39 -1.32 -19.45
CA GLU A 95 -3.57 -2.08 -20.40
C GLU A 95 -2.80 -1.17 -21.36
N LYS A 96 -3.44 -0.14 -21.92
CA LYS A 96 -2.77 0.87 -22.75
C LYS A 96 -1.65 1.58 -21.99
N LEU A 97 -1.91 1.96 -20.74
CA LEU A 97 -0.92 2.62 -19.88
C LEU A 97 0.24 1.68 -19.55
N ILE A 98 -0.04 0.43 -19.19
CA ILE A 98 0.98 -0.61 -18.95
C ILE A 98 1.85 -0.77 -20.20
N ALA A 99 1.26 -0.93 -21.38
CA ALA A 99 2.00 -1.08 -22.63
C ALA A 99 2.90 0.14 -22.90
N ARG A 100 2.43 1.36 -22.59
CA ARG A 100 3.26 2.57 -22.70
C ARG A 100 4.44 2.54 -21.73
N VAL A 101 4.21 2.17 -20.47
CA VAL A 101 5.26 2.08 -19.44
C VAL A 101 6.28 1.02 -19.79
N VAL A 102 5.84 -0.14 -20.27
CA VAL A 102 6.73 -1.22 -20.74
C VAL A 102 7.62 -0.74 -21.88
N ARG A 103 7.06 -0.04 -22.88
CA ARG A 103 7.87 0.57 -23.96
C ARG A 103 8.88 1.58 -23.42
N MET A 104 8.48 2.44 -22.48
CA MET A 104 9.39 3.39 -21.85
C MET A 104 10.53 2.71 -21.10
N HIS A 105 10.26 1.64 -20.34
CA HIS A 105 11.29 0.85 -19.66
C HIS A 105 12.19 0.08 -20.63
N GLY A 106 11.70 -0.32 -21.81
CA GLY A 106 12.53 -0.96 -22.84
C GLY A 106 13.65 -0.07 -23.41
N HIS A 107 13.57 1.26 -23.19
CA HIS A 107 14.62 2.20 -23.56
C HIS A 107 15.67 2.42 -22.44
N VAL A 108 15.48 1.83 -21.25
CA VAL A 108 16.44 1.90 -20.15
C VAL A 108 17.51 0.84 -20.40
N GLN A 109 18.71 1.28 -20.78
CA GLN A 109 19.85 0.43 -21.12
C GLN A 109 21.10 0.98 -20.44
N GLY A 110 22.04 0.12 -20.07
CA GLY A 110 23.28 0.53 -19.43
C GLY A 110 23.95 -0.66 -18.75
N ILE A 111 25.01 -0.41 -18.00
CA ILE A 111 25.64 -1.41 -17.14
C ILE A 111 25.78 -0.75 -15.77
N THR A 112 25.31 -1.41 -14.71
CA THR A 112 25.54 -0.92 -13.35
C THR A 112 27.04 -0.85 -13.04
N PRO A 113 27.48 0.00 -12.09
CA PRO A 113 28.90 0.03 -11.69
C PRO A 113 29.47 -1.33 -11.25
N GLY A 114 28.60 -2.28 -10.86
CA GLY A 114 28.97 -3.65 -10.52
C GLY A 114 28.89 -4.67 -11.66
N GLY A 115 28.71 -4.22 -12.91
CA GLY A 115 28.69 -5.09 -14.10
C GLY A 115 27.36 -5.80 -14.39
N VAL A 116 26.29 -5.46 -13.68
CA VAL A 116 24.96 -6.04 -13.90
C VAL A 116 24.17 -5.17 -14.88
N ASP A 117 23.55 -5.77 -15.89
CA ASP A 117 22.66 -5.06 -16.81
C ASP A 117 21.36 -4.63 -16.10
N PRO A 118 20.85 -3.41 -16.31
CA PRO A 118 19.50 -3.04 -15.93
C PRO A 118 18.52 -3.89 -16.74
N LEU A 119 18.03 -4.97 -16.13
CA LEU A 119 17.00 -5.80 -16.77
C LEU A 119 15.72 -4.97 -16.93
N PRO A 120 15.11 -4.93 -18.13
CA PRO A 120 14.04 -4.00 -18.46
C PRO A 120 12.75 -4.22 -17.65
N THR A 121 12.60 -5.37 -16.98
CA THR A 121 11.58 -5.62 -15.95
C THR A 121 12.01 -6.83 -15.10
N ASN A 122 12.58 -6.61 -13.92
CA ASN A 122 12.88 -7.68 -12.98
C ASN A 122 11.62 -8.04 -12.17
N TRP A 123 11.12 -9.28 -12.32
CA TRP A 123 9.99 -9.82 -11.55
C TRP A 123 10.18 -9.69 -10.03
N THR A 124 11.42 -9.77 -9.55
CA THR A 124 11.77 -9.59 -8.13
C THR A 124 11.41 -8.18 -7.65
N VAL A 125 11.69 -7.15 -8.44
CA VAL A 125 11.37 -5.74 -8.11
C VAL A 125 9.85 -5.50 -8.09
N LEU A 126 9.13 -6.15 -9.00
CA LEU A 126 7.66 -6.13 -9.00
C LEU A 126 7.08 -6.86 -7.78
N ASN A 127 7.64 -8.01 -7.41
CA ASN A 127 7.24 -8.74 -6.20
C ASN A 127 7.50 -7.94 -4.92
N TRP A 128 8.65 -7.28 -4.78
CA TRP A 128 8.89 -6.38 -3.64
C TRP A 128 7.89 -5.24 -3.57
N SER A 129 7.44 -4.73 -4.72
CA SER A 129 6.41 -3.69 -4.79
C SER A 129 5.07 -4.23 -4.28
N ALA A 130 4.63 -5.37 -4.81
CA ALA A 130 3.39 -6.01 -4.41
C ALA A 130 3.41 -6.37 -2.91
N LEU A 131 4.53 -6.89 -2.42
CA LEU A 131 4.75 -7.18 -1.00
C LEU A 131 4.65 -5.90 -0.16
N ALA A 132 5.38 -4.84 -0.51
CA ALA A 132 5.37 -3.59 0.24
C ALA A 132 3.97 -2.93 0.33
N PHE A 133 3.17 -3.00 -0.74
CA PHE A 133 1.80 -2.47 -0.72
C PHE A 133 0.83 -3.32 0.09
N THR A 134 1.10 -4.61 0.29
CA THR A 134 0.16 -5.53 0.95
C THR A 134 0.54 -5.84 2.40
N THR A 135 1.81 -6.08 2.69
CA THR A 135 2.25 -6.56 4.01
C THR A 135 2.58 -5.43 4.97
N VAL A 136 3.19 -4.34 4.51
CA VAL A 136 3.57 -3.22 5.39
C VAL A 136 2.32 -2.52 5.96
N PRO A 137 1.26 -2.27 5.16
CA PRO A 137 0.02 -1.73 5.71
C PRO A 137 -0.76 -2.71 6.57
N ALA A 138 -0.77 -4.00 6.23
CA ALA A 138 -1.42 -5.02 7.05
C ALA A 138 -0.76 -5.13 8.42
N PHE A 139 0.57 -5.06 8.48
CA PHE A 139 1.31 -4.99 9.74
C PHE A 139 1.01 -3.69 10.50
N ALA A 140 0.98 -2.53 9.83
CA ALA A 140 0.65 -1.27 10.47
C ALA A 140 -0.78 -1.25 11.04
N GLN A 141 -1.73 -1.84 10.32
CA GLN A 141 -3.11 -1.97 10.76
C GLN A 141 -3.25 -2.94 11.93
N GLN A 142 -2.54 -4.07 11.90
CA GLN A 142 -2.49 -5.00 13.03
C GLN A 142 -1.83 -4.39 14.27
N VAL A 143 -0.78 -3.59 14.11
CA VAL A 143 -0.18 -2.83 15.22
C VAL A 143 -1.16 -1.80 15.77
N ALA A 144 -1.89 -1.08 14.90
CA ALA A 144 -2.91 -0.11 15.32
C ALA A 144 -4.07 -0.79 16.09
N ASP A 145 -4.53 -1.96 15.65
CA ASP A 145 -5.59 -2.72 16.34
C ASP A 145 -5.13 -3.21 17.72
N VAL A 146 -3.85 -3.56 17.89
CA VAL A 146 -3.28 -4.04 19.16
C VAL A 146 -2.91 -2.88 20.10
N THR A 147 -2.71 -1.67 19.57
CA THR A 147 -2.42 -0.45 20.36
C THR A 147 -3.64 0.45 20.57
N ALA A 148 -4.80 0.11 19.98
CA ALA A 148 -6.06 0.75 20.28
C ALA A 148 -6.39 0.55 21.78
N PRO A 149 -6.91 1.58 22.48
CA PRO A 149 -7.27 1.44 23.88
C PRO A 149 -8.30 0.32 24.02
N ALA A 150 -7.97 -0.70 24.81
CA ALA A 150 -8.88 -1.80 25.09
C ALA A 150 -10.21 -1.25 25.61
N GLU A 151 -11.33 -1.81 25.13
CA GLU A 151 -12.64 -1.57 25.73
C GLU A 151 -12.52 -1.87 27.24
N PRO A 152 -12.97 -0.98 28.14
CA PRO A 152 -12.84 -1.22 29.57
C PRO A 152 -13.53 -2.54 29.90
N LEU A 153 -12.76 -3.50 30.41
CA LEU A 153 -13.24 -4.79 30.91
C LEU A 153 -14.36 -4.51 31.91
N VAL A 154 -15.61 -4.75 31.50
CA VAL A 154 -16.74 -4.83 32.42
C VAL A 154 -16.54 -6.10 33.24
N LEU A 155 -15.97 -5.94 34.44
CA LEU A 155 -15.85 -7.02 35.40
C LEU A 155 -17.26 -7.33 35.94
N GLU A 156 -17.87 -8.40 35.44
CA GLU A 156 -19.10 -8.93 36.04
C GLU A 156 -18.82 -9.32 37.51
N PRO A 157 -19.67 -8.91 38.46
CA PRO A 157 -19.45 -9.17 39.87
C PRO A 157 -19.53 -10.67 40.15
N ARG A 158 -18.37 -11.27 40.45
CA ARG A 158 -18.23 -12.67 40.83
C ARG A 158 -19.10 -12.93 42.07
N GLN A 159 -20.14 -13.76 41.94
CA GLN A 159 -20.97 -14.14 43.08
C GLN A 159 -20.11 -14.76 44.20
N SER A 160 -20.13 -14.10 45.36
CA SER A 160 -19.47 -14.54 46.58
C SER A 160 -20.22 -15.73 47.18
N VAL A 161 -19.69 -16.93 47.01
CA VAL A 161 -20.12 -18.11 47.78
C VAL A 161 -18.92 -18.68 48.52
N ILE A 162 -18.64 -18.11 49.70
CA ILE A 162 -18.11 -18.85 50.85
C ILE A 162 -18.83 -18.27 52.08
N THR A 163 -19.95 -18.88 52.46
CA THR A 163 -20.64 -18.60 53.72
C THR A 163 -19.89 -19.30 54.84
N SER A 164 -19.54 -18.55 55.88
CA SER A 164 -18.88 -19.04 57.09
C SER A 164 -19.85 -19.86 57.95
N SER A 165 -19.73 -21.18 57.95
CA SER A 165 -20.29 -22.01 59.04
C SER A 165 -19.77 -23.45 59.03
N SER A 166 -18.60 -23.69 59.64
CA SER A 166 -18.31 -24.97 60.31
C SER A 166 -17.02 -24.87 61.14
N TRP A 167 -17.06 -24.09 62.21
CA TRP A 167 -16.13 -24.26 63.33
C TRP A 167 -16.90 -24.94 64.47
N SER A 168 -16.77 -26.26 64.59
CA SER A 168 -17.22 -26.96 65.80
C SER A 168 -16.23 -28.04 66.21
N ARG A 169 -15.43 -27.67 67.21
CA ARG A 169 -14.90 -28.49 68.33
C ARG A 169 -14.61 -29.96 68.05
N ARG A 170 -13.33 -30.32 68.11
CA ARG A 170 -12.89 -31.49 68.88
C ARG A 170 -11.45 -31.32 69.37
N THR A 171 -11.32 -30.96 70.64
CA THR A 171 -10.13 -31.20 71.46
C THR A 171 -10.36 -32.47 72.29
N LEU A 172 -9.25 -33.17 72.60
CA LEU A 172 -9.05 -34.24 73.58
C LEU A 172 -9.45 -35.68 73.19
N ARG A 173 -8.47 -36.45 72.71
CA ARG A 173 -7.81 -37.53 73.47
C ARG A 173 -6.47 -37.87 72.84
#